data_AF-A0A2S9FR24-F1
#
_entry.id   AF-A0A2S9FR24-F1
#
_cell.length_a   1.000
_cell.length_b   1.000
_cell.length_c   1.000
_cell.angle_alpha   90.00
_cell.angle_beta   90.00
_cell.angle_gamma   90.00
#
_symmetry.space_group_name_H-M   'P 1'
#
loop_
_entity.id
_entity.type
_entity.pdbx_description
1 polymer ?
#
loop_
_entity_poly.entity_id
_entity_poly.type
_entity_poly.pdbx_seq_one_letter_code
_entity_poly.pdbx_strand_id
1 'polypeptide(L)'
;AGSGRVPAALNGVVGFKPSRGLISTVGLVPACKSLDCLSVMAGSIDDVDRVLDVMVARDDDDAWSRDRGPRFSGGVIRVGLPPESDLEFFGDEDMRLA
;
A
#
# COMPACT_ATOMS: atom_id res chain seq x y z
N ALA A 1 -0.32 -10.23 -6.33
CA ALA A 1 -1.43 -9.29 -6.62
C ALA A 1 -1.08 -7.87 -6.13
N GLY A 2 -1.85 -6.86 -6.57
CA GLY A 2 -1.58 -5.45 -6.25
C GLY A 2 -2.77 -4.52 -6.49
N SER A 3 -4.00 -4.94 -6.18
CA SER A 3 -5.25 -4.24 -6.50
C SER A 3 -5.33 -2.79 -6.01
N GLY A 4 -4.64 -2.42 -4.93
CA GLY A 4 -4.59 -1.02 -4.47
C GLY A 4 -3.52 -0.15 -5.14
N ARG A 5 -2.54 -0.76 -5.84
CA ARG A 5 -1.36 -0.07 -6.39
C ARG A 5 -1.36 -0.05 -7.91
N VAL A 6 -1.68 -1.18 -8.54
CA VAL A 6 -1.69 -1.34 -10.01
C VAL A 6 -2.70 -0.38 -10.67
N PRO A 7 -3.99 -0.36 -10.32
CA PRO A 7 -4.93 0.59 -10.94
C PRO A 7 -4.60 2.05 -10.61
N ALA A 8 -4.00 2.34 -9.45
CA ALA A 8 -3.58 3.70 -9.12
C ALA A 8 -2.48 4.20 -10.06
N ALA A 9 -1.46 3.36 -10.31
CA ALA A 9 -0.40 3.65 -11.26
C ALA A 9 -0.94 3.86 -12.69
N LEU A 10 -1.89 3.03 -13.12
CA LEU A 10 -2.51 3.12 -14.45
C LEU A 10 -3.41 4.36 -14.64
N ASN A 11 -3.83 5.00 -13.55
CA ASN A 11 -4.71 6.18 -13.59
C ASN A 11 -4.02 7.45 -13.07
N GLY A 12 -2.70 7.40 -12.81
CA GLY A 12 -1.94 8.57 -12.37
C GLY A 12 -2.37 9.14 -11.01
N VAL A 13 -2.84 8.29 -10.09
CA VAL A 13 -3.24 8.68 -8.73
C VAL A 13 -2.39 7.98 -7.67
N VAL A 14 -2.40 8.50 -6.44
CA VAL A 14 -1.70 7.85 -5.32
C VAL A 14 -2.47 6.58 -4.93
N GLY A 15 -1.78 5.44 -4.89
CA GLY A 15 -2.31 4.17 -4.40
C GLY A 15 -1.54 3.67 -3.18
N PHE A 16 -2.05 3.91 -1.98
CA PHE A 16 -1.37 3.56 -0.73
C PHE A 16 -1.93 2.28 -0.13
N LYS A 17 -1.05 1.28 0.06
CA LYS A 17 -1.38 0.02 0.73
C LYS A 17 -0.73 -0.01 2.13
N PRO A 18 -1.47 0.24 3.22
CA PRO A 18 -0.91 0.20 4.57
C PRO A 18 -0.35 -1.20 4.92
N SER A 19 0.41 -1.27 6.02
CA SER A 19 0.78 -2.54 6.61
C SER A 19 -0.49 -3.34 6.99
N ARG A 20 -0.49 -4.64 6.74
CA ARG A 20 -1.63 -5.54 7.01
C ARG A 20 -2.12 -5.39 8.46
N GLY A 21 -3.43 -5.30 8.66
CA GLY A 21 -4.01 -5.18 10.00
C GLY A 21 -4.07 -3.77 10.59
N LEU A 22 -3.52 -2.75 9.91
CA LEU A 22 -3.70 -1.36 10.38
C LEU A 22 -5.11 -0.84 10.17
N ILE A 23 -5.80 -1.35 9.14
CA ILE A 23 -7.21 -1.08 8.89
C ILE A 23 -7.92 -2.42 9.06
N SER A 24 -8.99 -2.43 9.88
CA SER A 24 -9.82 -3.61 10.07
C SER A 24 -10.39 -4.12 8.76
N THR A 25 -10.48 -5.44 8.64
CA THR A 25 -11.12 -6.14 7.54
C THR A 25 -12.47 -6.73 7.94
N VAL A 26 -13.00 -6.42 9.13
CA VAL A 26 -14.37 -6.79 9.52
C VAL A 26 -15.37 -6.22 8.51
N GLY A 27 -16.27 -7.06 8.02
CA GLY A 27 -17.25 -6.71 6.98
C GLY A 27 -16.71 -6.75 5.55
N LEU A 28 -15.41 -6.96 5.34
CA LEU A 28 -14.86 -7.19 4.01
C LEU A 28 -15.15 -8.63 3.56
N VAL A 29 -15.59 -8.79 2.31
CA VAL A 29 -15.67 -10.12 1.68
C VAL A 29 -14.23 -10.61 1.44
N PRO A 30 -13.84 -11.77 1.99
CA PRO A 30 -12.44 -12.20 1.95
C PRO A 30 -12.03 -12.64 0.55
N ALA A 31 -10.84 -12.23 0.11
CA ALA A 31 -10.20 -12.77 -1.08
C ALA A 31 -9.11 -13.77 -0.66
N CYS A 32 -8.14 -13.30 0.12
CA CYS A 32 -7.19 -14.15 0.83
C CYS A 32 -7.13 -13.63 2.27
N LYS A 33 -8.02 -14.12 3.15
CA LYS A 33 -8.27 -13.53 4.47
C LYS A 33 -7.01 -13.22 5.29
N SER A 34 -5.98 -14.05 5.20
CA SER A 34 -4.71 -13.84 5.89
C SER A 34 -3.80 -12.78 5.27
N LEU A 35 -4.10 -12.27 4.07
CA LEU A 35 -3.31 -11.31 3.31
C LEU A 35 -4.10 -10.05 2.93
N ASP A 36 -5.42 -10.07 3.10
CA ASP A 36 -6.30 -8.96 2.73
C ASP A 36 -5.89 -7.66 3.44
N CYS A 37 -5.89 -6.57 2.67
CA CYS A 37 -5.57 -5.23 3.11
C CYS A 37 -6.46 -4.25 2.35
N LEU A 38 -7.19 -3.40 3.07
CA LEU A 38 -7.79 -2.21 2.46
C LEU A 38 -6.68 -1.23 2.07
N SER A 39 -6.89 -0.53 0.95
CA SER A 39 -5.97 0.47 0.41
C SER A 39 -6.70 1.76 0.12
N VAL A 40 -6.00 2.89 0.19
CA VAL A 40 -6.55 4.22 -0.10
C VAL A 40 -6.03 4.68 -1.46
N MET A 41 -6.92 5.21 -2.29
CA MET A 41 -6.57 5.93 -3.52
C MET A 41 -6.96 7.40 -3.37
N ALA A 42 -6.06 8.31 -3.69
CA ALA A 42 -6.30 9.75 -3.56
C ALA A 42 -5.47 10.57 -4.56
N GLY A 43 -5.80 11.85 -4.69
CA GLY A 43 -5.07 12.79 -5.56
C GLY A 43 -3.73 13.27 -4.98
N SER A 44 -3.53 13.13 -3.66
CA SER A 44 -2.31 13.58 -2.97
C SER A 44 -1.97 12.66 -1.80
N ILE A 45 -0.71 12.72 -1.35
CA ILE A 45 -0.25 12.00 -0.15
C ILE A 45 -0.91 12.58 1.12
N ASP A 46 -1.12 13.90 1.18
CA ASP A 46 -1.76 14.56 2.33
C ASP A 46 -3.20 14.06 2.55
N ASP A 47 -3.94 13.81 1.46
CA ASP A 47 -5.28 13.23 1.55
C ASP A 47 -5.25 11.78 2.00
N VAL A 48 -4.25 11.00 1.56
CA VAL A 48 -4.05 9.64 2.09
C VAL A 48 -3.83 9.69 3.59
N ASP A 49 -2.94 10.56 4.09
CA ASP A 49 -2.65 10.66 5.52
C ASP A 49 -3.89 11.05 6.33
N ARG A 50 -4.68 12.03 5.85
CA ARG A 50 -5.95 12.44 6.48
C ARG A 50 -6.95 11.29 6.57
N VAL A 51 -7.09 10.51 5.50
CA VAL A 51 -7.99 9.36 5.47
C VAL A 51 -7.50 8.27 6.42
N LEU A 52 -6.18 8.01 6.47
CA LEU A 52 -5.61 7.01 7.37
C LEU A 52 -5.76 7.37 8.83
N ASP A 53 -5.69 8.64 9.20
CA ASP A 53 -5.91 9.07 10.59
C ASP A 53 -7.35 8.81 11.07
N VAL A 54 -8.31 8.57 10.15
CA VAL A 54 -9.68 8.12 10.46
C VAL A 54 -9.81 6.60 10.40
N MET A 55 -9.23 5.96 9.38
CA MET A 55 -9.43 4.53 9.11
C MET A 55 -8.57 3.61 9.97
N VAL A 56 -7.39 4.05 10.42
CA VAL A 56 -6.45 3.21 11.14
C VAL A 56 -6.83 3.14 12.61
N ALA A 57 -7.26 1.96 13.04
CA ALA A 57 -7.58 1.66 14.42
C ALA A 57 -7.41 0.17 14.71
N ARG A 58 -7.04 -0.14 15.95
CA ARG A 58 -7.14 -1.49 16.49
C ARG A 58 -8.61 -1.90 16.50
N ASP A 59 -8.87 -3.13 16.04
CA ASP A 59 -10.19 -3.74 16.06
C ASP A 59 -10.03 -5.17 16.58
N ASP A 60 -10.60 -5.45 17.74
CA ASP A 60 -10.45 -6.75 18.40
C ASP A 60 -11.34 -7.84 17.79
N ASP A 61 -12.31 -7.46 16.94
CA ASP A 61 -13.10 -8.41 16.16
C ASP A 61 -12.37 -8.87 14.88
N ASP A 62 -11.28 -8.21 14.49
CA ASP A 62 -10.38 -8.65 13.42
C ASP A 62 -9.16 -9.38 13.99
N ALA A 63 -9.11 -10.69 13.79
CA ALA A 63 -7.97 -11.54 14.17
C ALA A 63 -6.62 -11.12 13.56
N TRP A 64 -6.62 -10.29 12.51
CA TRP A 64 -5.42 -9.78 11.86
C TRP A 64 -5.11 -8.32 12.20
N SER A 65 -5.95 -7.65 12.99
CA SER A 65 -5.71 -6.26 13.42
C SER A 65 -4.37 -6.15 14.13
N ARG A 66 -3.73 -4.98 14.02
CA ARG A 66 -2.48 -4.63 14.69
C ARG A 66 -2.43 -3.14 14.98
N ASP A 67 -1.81 -2.78 16.11
CA ASP A 67 -1.55 -1.38 16.43
C ASP A 67 -0.61 -0.73 15.40
N ARG A 68 -0.77 0.59 15.25
CA ARG A 68 0.13 1.39 14.42
C ARG A 68 1.53 1.39 15.05
N GLY A 69 2.50 0.91 14.29
CA GLY A 69 3.91 0.99 14.67
C GLY A 69 4.43 2.44 14.73
N PRO A 70 5.67 2.64 15.22
CA PRO A 70 6.27 3.97 15.28
C PRO A 70 6.38 4.59 13.89
N ARG A 71 6.20 5.92 13.81
CA ARG A 71 6.48 6.69 12.59
C ARG A 71 8.00 6.81 12.41
N PHE A 72 8.44 6.91 11.16
CA PHE A 72 9.83 7.23 10.86
C PHE A 72 10.19 8.58 11.51
N SER A 73 11.24 8.59 12.33
CA SER A 73 11.64 9.75 13.13
C SER A 73 12.59 10.71 12.41
N GLY A 74 12.80 10.52 11.11
CA GLY A 74 13.75 11.29 10.30
C GLY A 74 15.12 10.61 10.18
N GLY A 75 16.01 11.26 9.45
CA GLY A 75 17.35 10.76 9.12
C GLY A 75 17.54 10.48 7.63
N VAL A 76 18.77 10.06 7.26
CA VAL A 76 19.11 9.75 5.87
C VAL A 76 18.40 8.46 5.45
N ILE A 77 17.58 8.54 4.40
CA ILE A 77 16.92 7.40 3.79
C ILE A 77 17.86 6.79 2.77
N ARG A 78 18.11 5.48 2.88
CA ARG A 78 18.79 4.70 1.84
C ARG A 78 17.73 3.95 1.05
N VAL A 79 17.69 4.21 -0.26
CA VAL A 79 16.76 3.56 -1.18
C VAL A 79 17.51 2.45 -1.89
N GLY A 80 17.10 1.21 -1.67
CA GLY A 80 17.60 0.06 -2.42
C GLY A 80 16.86 -0.06 -3.75
N LEU A 81 17.60 -0.14 -4.84
CA LEU A 81 17.07 -0.48 -6.17
C LEU A 81 17.44 -1.93 -6.49
N PRO A 82 16.58 -2.69 -7.19
CA PRO A 82 16.98 -3.97 -7.74
C PRO A 82 18.12 -3.78 -8.76
N PRO A 83 18.99 -4.79 -8.95
CA PRO A 83 19.97 -4.79 -10.05
C PRO A 83 19.27 -4.62 -11.40
N GLU A 84 19.93 -3.95 -12.36
CA GLU A 84 19.38 -3.77 -13.71
C GLU A 84 19.10 -5.11 -14.41
N SER A 85 19.90 -6.14 -14.13
CA SER A 85 19.69 -7.50 -14.64
C SER A 85 18.38 -8.15 -14.19
N ASP A 86 17.79 -7.65 -13.10
CA ASP A 86 16.58 -8.19 -12.48
C ASP A 86 15.34 -7.39 -12.86
N LEU A 87 15.50 -6.31 -13.65
CA LEU A 87 14.39 -5.49 -14.14
C LEU A 87 13.67 -6.22 -15.29
N GLU A 88 12.42 -6.61 -15.03
CA GLU A 88 11.51 -7.21 -16.01
C GLU A 88 10.39 -6.24 -16.36
N PHE A 89 10.13 -6.08 -17.65
CA PHE A 89 9.11 -5.17 -18.20
C PHE A 89 8.03 -5.91 -18.98
N PHE A 90 8.09 -7.25 -19.03
CA PHE A 90 7.09 -8.14 -19.64
C PHE A 90 6.77 -7.80 -21.10
N GLY A 91 7.77 -7.32 -21.85
CA GLY A 91 7.63 -6.93 -23.26
C GLY A 91 7.18 -5.48 -23.49
N ASP A 92 7.02 -4.67 -22.44
CA ASP A 92 6.79 -3.23 -22.56
C ASP A 92 8.11 -2.49 -22.84
N GLU A 93 8.44 -2.39 -24.12
CA GLU A 93 9.67 -1.76 -24.59
C GLU A 93 9.72 -0.25 -24.33
N ASP A 94 8.57 0.43 -24.36
CA ASP A 94 8.48 1.86 -24.07
C ASP A 94 8.85 2.12 -22.60
N MET A 95 8.33 1.29 -21.67
CA MET A 95 8.69 1.39 -20.26
C MET A 95 10.15 1.01 -19.99
N ARG A 96 10.72 0.05 -20.75
CA ARG A 96 12.13 -0.35 -20.62
C ARG A 96 13.11 0.76 -21.03
N LEU A 97 12.70 1.63 -21.97
CA LEU A 97 13.54 2.69 -22.53
C LEU A 97 13.37 4.06 -21.83
N ALA A 98 12.31 4.24 -21.04
CA ALA A 98 12.00 5.47 -20.30
C ALA A 98 12.92 5.68 -19.09
#